data_AF-A0A945DF78-F1
#
_entry.id   AF-A0A945DF78-F1
#
_cell.length_a   1.000
_cell.length_b   1.000
_cell.length_c   1.000
_cell.angle_alpha   90.00
_cell.angle_beta   90.00
_cell.angle_gamma   90.00
#
_symmetry.space_group_name_H-M   'P 1'
#
loop_
_entity.id
_entity.type
_entity.pdbx_description
1 polymer ?
#
loop_
_entity_poly.entity_id
_entity_poly.type
_entity_poly.pdbx_seq_one_letter_code
_entity_poly.pdbx_strand_id
1 'polypeptide(L)'
;MTYLIFHLVHIFSVFIYGGFLITDNLILMRMQKTLSPQKYAEVRKYFALFTKQLVPKALIVAVVSGAYLIHVNFGPISDDGLSNFQIVLSIKAFLGGWLGLRGVLQVFFGIQPL
;
A
#
# COMPACT_ATOMS: atom_id res chain seq x y z
N MET A 1 11.96 11.83 -18.12
CA MET A 1 10.89 12.53 -17.38
C MET A 1 9.76 11.59 -16.95
N THR A 2 9.18 10.78 -17.84
CA THR A 2 8.11 9.82 -17.50
C THR A 2 8.48 8.87 -16.36
N TYR A 3 9.66 8.25 -16.40
CA TYR A 3 10.15 7.38 -15.32
C TYR A 3 10.13 8.07 -13.94
N LEU A 4 10.69 9.28 -13.88
CA LEU A 4 10.77 10.07 -12.64
C LEU A 4 9.38 10.37 -12.08
N ILE A 5 8.43 10.74 -12.95
CA ILE A 5 7.05 11.02 -12.54
C ILE A 5 6.40 9.78 -11.92
N PHE A 6 6.48 8.63 -12.60
CA PHE A 6 5.94 7.38 -12.07
C PHE A 6 6.59 6.96 -10.77
N HIS A 7 7.92 7.14 -10.65
CA HIS A 7 8.65 6.82 -9.44
C HIS A 7 8.23 7.70 -8.25
N LEU A 8 8.11 9.01 -8.45
CA LEU A 8 7.66 9.94 -7.41
C LEU A 8 6.21 9.66 -6.99
N VAL A 9 5.31 9.45 -7.95
CA VAL A 9 3.90 9.11 -7.69
C VAL A 9 3.79 7.79 -6.93
N HIS A 10 4.58 6.78 -7.31
CA HIS A 10 4.62 5.50 -6.62
C HIS A 10 5.03 5.67 -5.16
N ILE A 11 6.18 6.32 -4.92
CA ILE A 11 6.71 6.55 -3.57
C ILE A 11 5.69 7.31 -2.72
N PHE A 12 5.12 8.40 -3.24
CA PHE A 12 4.14 9.19 -2.52
C PHE A 12 2.90 8.37 -2.14
N SER A 13 2.40 7.54 -3.06
CA SER A 13 1.24 6.69 -2.84
C SER A 13 1.50 5.60 -1.79
N VAL A 14 2.70 4.99 -1.83
CA VAL A 14 3.15 4.02 -0.84
C VAL A 14 3.28 4.66 0.54
N PHE A 15 3.78 5.90 0.64
CA PHE A 15 3.86 6.64 1.90
C PHE A 15 2.49 6.96 2.48
N ILE A 16 1.51 7.34 1.66
CA ILE A 16 0.13 7.56 2.13
C ILE A 16 -0.43 6.26 2.71
N TYR A 17 -0.30 5.14 1.98
CA TYR A 17 -0.80 3.85 2.43
C TYR A 17 -0.10 3.38 3.72
N GLY A 18 1.23 3.42 3.75
CA GLY A 18 2.02 3.02 4.92
C GLY A 18 1.81 3.91 6.14
N GLY A 19 1.71 5.23 5.94
CA GLY A 19 1.39 6.19 7.00
C GLY A 19 0.02 5.93 7.62
N PHE A 20 -0.96 5.53 6.82
CA PHE A 20 -2.25 5.10 7.34
C PHE A 20 -2.14 3.84 8.20
N LEU A 21 -1.43 2.81 7.75
CA LEU A 21 -1.23 1.58 8.53
C LEU A 21 -0.54 1.84 9.87
N ILE A 22 0.43 2.76 9.90
CA ILE A 22 1.09 3.19 11.14
C ILE A 22 0.09 3.89 12.06
N THR A 23 -0.69 4.82 11.52
CA THR A 23 -1.71 5.55 12.29
C THR A 23 -2.73 4.58 12.90
N ASP A 24 -3.19 3.62 12.12
CA ASP A 24 -4.20 2.66 12.55
C ASP A 24 -3.67 1.70 13.63
N ASN A 25 -2.51 1.07 13.35
CA ASN A 25 -2.00 -0.02 14.18
C ASN A 25 -1.19 0.46 15.39
N LEU A 26 -0.57 1.65 15.33
CA LEU A 26 0.28 2.14 16.42
C LEU A 26 -0.34 3.31 17.16
N ILE A 27 -0.86 4.32 16.45
CA ILE A 27 -1.36 5.55 17.09
C ILE A 27 -2.74 5.31 17.70
N LEU A 28 -3.72 4.86 16.91
CA LEU A 28 -5.08 4.65 17.42
C LEU A 28 -5.13 3.58 18.52
N MET A 29 -4.35 2.51 18.40
CA MET A 29 -4.23 1.49 19.45
C MET A 29 -3.73 2.08 20.78
N ARG A 30 -2.77 3.01 20.75
CA ARG A 30 -2.31 3.70 21.98
C ARG A 30 -3.37 4.66 22.52
N MET A 31 -4.05 5.41 21.65
CA MET A 31 -5.10 6.36 22.07
C MET A 31 -6.25 5.66 22.79
N GLN A 32 -6.57 4.42 22.43
CA GLN A 32 -7.59 3.61 23.12
C GLN A 32 -7.30 3.44 24.62
N LYS A 33 -6.03 3.44 25.02
CA LYS A 33 -5.61 3.28 26.43
C LYS A 33 -5.74 4.56 27.26
N THR A 34 -5.86 5.71 26.60
CA THR A 34 -5.83 7.03 27.26
C THR A 34 -7.17 7.76 27.16
N LEU A 35 -7.92 7.53 26.08
CA LEU A 35 -9.22 8.16 25.88
C LEU A 35 -10.35 7.37 26.52
N SER A 36 -11.41 8.07 26.92
CA SER A 36 -12.67 7.40 27.26
C SER A 36 -13.24 6.67 26.04
N PRO A 37 -14.06 5.62 26.24
CA PRO A 37 -14.65 4.86 25.14
C PRO A 37 -15.42 5.74 24.14
N GLN A 38 -16.17 6.74 24.62
CA GLN A 38 -16.94 7.64 23.76
C GLN A 38 -16.01 8.49 22.88
N LYS A 39 -14.96 9.07 23.46
CA LYS A 39 -14.02 9.94 22.75
C LYS A 39 -13.14 9.15 21.77
N TYR A 40 -12.77 7.91 22.15
CA TYR A 40 -12.08 7.01 21.23
C TYR A 40 -12.93 6.66 20.01
N ALA A 41 -14.22 6.33 20.21
CA ALA A 41 -15.13 6.04 19.12
C ALA A 41 -15.30 7.23 18.16
N GLU A 42 -15.40 8.44 18.70
CA GLU A 42 -15.45 9.68 17.91
C GLU A 42 -14.19 9.85 17.05
N VAL A 43 -13.00 9.77 17.66
CA VAL A 43 -11.72 9.87 16.94
C VAL A 43 -11.61 8.78 15.86
N ARG A 44 -11.94 7.53 16.21
CA ARG A 44 -11.91 6.40 15.27
C ARG A 44 -12.80 6.64 14.05
N LYS A 45 -13.99 7.23 14.25
CA LYS A 45 -14.92 7.55 13.17
C LYS A 45 -14.33 8.58 12.21
N TYR A 46 -13.70 9.65 12.72
CA TYR A 46 -13.05 10.66 11.86
C TYR A 46 -11.93 10.04 11.02
N PHE A 47 -11.06 9.24 11.65
CA PHE A 47 -9.99 8.55 10.92
C PHE A 47 -10.54 7.58 9.89
N ALA A 48 -11.56 6.77 10.22
CA ALA A 48 -12.17 5.83 9.29
C ALA A 48 -12.77 6.51 8.05
N LEU A 49 -13.43 7.66 8.22
CA LEU A 49 -13.98 8.44 7.11
C LEU A 49 -12.88 8.95 6.18
N PHE A 50 -11.81 9.53 6.75
CA PHE A 50 -10.67 10.02 5.98
C PHE A 50 -9.98 8.88 5.21
N THR A 51 -9.76 7.76 5.90
CA THR A 51 -9.15 6.54 5.36
C THR A 51 -9.88 6.03 4.14
N LYS A 52 -11.21 5.89 4.24
CA LYS A 52 -12.06 5.35 3.19
C LYS A 52 -11.98 6.16 1.89
N GLN A 53 -11.67 7.45 1.98
CA GLN A 53 -11.55 8.32 0.81
C GLN A 53 -10.16 8.30 0.17
N LEU A 54 -9.10 8.21 1.00
CA LEU A 54 -7.72 8.42 0.54
C LEU A 54 -6.97 7.11 0.27
N VAL A 55 -7.04 6.16 1.20
CA VAL A 55 -6.26 4.92 1.18
C VAL A 55 -6.54 4.06 -0.05
N PRO A 56 -7.80 3.87 -0.49
CA PRO A 56 -8.08 3.06 -1.68
C PRO A 56 -7.45 3.62 -2.95
N LYS A 57 -7.50 4.95 -3.10
CA LYS A 57 -6.95 5.65 -4.26
C LYS A 57 -5.43 5.54 -4.26
N ALA A 58 -4.80 5.78 -3.10
CA ALA A 58 -3.36 5.62 -2.94
C ALA A 58 -2.92 4.17 -3.22
N LEU A 59 -3.68 3.18 -2.75
CA LEU A 59 -3.38 1.77 -3.00
C LEU A 59 -3.43 1.41 -4.49
N ILE A 60 -4.48 1.81 -5.20
CA ILE A 60 -4.57 1.58 -6.66
C ILE A 60 -3.39 2.23 -7.38
N VAL A 61 -3.12 3.51 -7.08
CA VAL A 61 -2.01 4.22 -7.72
C VAL A 61 -0.67 3.55 -7.41
N ALA A 62 -0.45 3.08 -6.18
CA ALA A 62 0.76 2.35 -5.80
C ALA A 62 0.90 1.02 -6.57
N VAL A 63 -0.19 0.27 -6.74
CA VAL A 63 -0.18 -1.00 -7.49
C VAL A 63 0.11 -0.76 -8.97
N VAL A 64 -0.60 0.17 -9.61
CA VAL A 64 -0.45 0.45 -11.05
C VAL A 64 0.94 1.02 -11.35
N SER A 65 1.38 2.01 -10.58
CA SER A 65 2.71 2.60 -10.77
C SER A 65 3.83 1.60 -10.43
N GLY A 66 3.60 0.73 -9.44
CA GLY A 66 4.53 -0.35 -9.08
C GLY A 66 4.68 -1.38 -10.21
N ALA A 67 3.57 -1.80 -10.81
CA ALA A 67 3.58 -2.72 -11.95
C ALA A 67 4.34 -2.11 -13.15
N TYR A 68 4.12 -0.84 -13.45
CA TYR A 68 4.89 -0.12 -14.47
C TYR A 68 6.39 -0.08 -14.14
N LEU A 69 6.77 0.26 -12.91
CA LEU A 69 8.17 0.32 -12.49
C LEU A 69 8.84 -1.07 -12.53
N ILE A 70 8.11 -2.14 -12.22
CA ILE A 70 8.61 -3.51 -12.40
C ILE A 70 8.86 -3.76 -13.87
N HIS A 71 7.89 -3.50 -14.75
CA HIS A 71 8.01 -3.73 -16.19
C HIS A 71 9.23 -3.01 -16.80
N VAL A 72 9.47 -1.75 -16.42
CA VAL A 72 10.58 -0.95 -16.95
C VAL A 72 11.94 -1.37 -16.37
N ASN A 73 11.98 -1.85 -15.11
CA ASN A 73 13.24 -2.18 -14.44
C ASN A 73 13.61 -3.67 -14.48
N PHE A 74 12.70 -4.59 -14.82
CA PHE A 74 12.98 -6.03 -14.74
C PHE A 74 14.10 -6.48 -15.67
N GLY A 75 14.17 -5.90 -16.88
CA GLY A 75 15.20 -6.23 -17.87
C GLY A 75 15.06 -7.64 -18.45
N PRO A 76 15.95 -8.01 -19.40
CA PRO A 76 16.00 -9.34 -19.98
C PRO A 76 16.50 -10.38 -18.96
N ILE A 77 16.05 -11.62 -19.11
CA ILE A 77 16.55 -12.79 -18.36
C ILE A 77 17.70 -13.38 -19.19
N SER A 78 18.86 -13.56 -18.57
CA SER A 78 20.04 -14.15 -19.21
C SER A 78 20.00 -15.68 -19.15
N ASP A 79 20.87 -16.35 -19.92
CA ASP A 79 20.89 -17.81 -20.02
C ASP A 79 21.24 -18.52 -18.69
N ASP A 80 21.94 -17.81 -17.79
CA ASP A 80 22.27 -18.22 -16.42
C ASP A 80 21.13 -17.98 -15.42
N GLY A 81 20.02 -17.38 -15.85
CA GLY A 81 18.79 -17.21 -15.08
C GLY A 81 18.56 -15.79 -14.55
N LEU A 82 17.89 -15.68 -13.40
CA LEU A 82 17.56 -14.38 -12.79
C LEU A 82 18.75 -13.83 -11.99
N SER A 83 19.07 -12.56 -12.22
CA SER A 83 19.99 -11.83 -11.35
C SER A 83 19.43 -11.65 -9.92
N ASN A 84 20.31 -11.44 -8.94
CA ASN A 84 19.91 -11.11 -7.56
C ASN A 84 18.91 -9.94 -7.50
N PHE A 85 19.09 -8.93 -8.35
CA PHE A 85 18.17 -7.80 -8.45
C PHE A 85 16.78 -8.24 -8.91
N GLN A 86 16.69 -9.03 -9.98
CA GLN A 86 15.42 -9.55 -10.50
C GLN A 86 14.72 -10.47 -9.51
N ILE A 87 15.47 -11.27 -8.74
CA ILE A 87 14.91 -12.12 -7.67
C ILE A 87 14.27 -11.25 -6.59
N VAL A 88 14.99 -10.24 -6.07
CA VAL A 88 14.45 -9.32 -5.05
C VAL A 88 13.27 -8.52 -5.60
N LEU A 89 13.35 -8.08 -6.86
CA LEU A 89 12.26 -7.37 -7.53
C LEU A 89 11.02 -8.27 -7.70
N SER A 90 11.20 -9.56 -7.99
CA SER A 90 10.11 -10.55 -8.08
C SER A 90 9.45 -10.78 -6.72
N ILE A 91 10.24 -10.92 -5.65
CA ILE A 91 9.71 -11.03 -4.28
C ILE A 91 8.92 -9.77 -3.92
N LYS A 92 9.47 -8.59 -4.22
CA LYS A 92 8.78 -7.32 -4.00
C LYS A 92 7.48 -7.21 -4.80
N ALA A 93 7.49 -7.63 -6.06
CA ALA A 93 6.31 -7.66 -6.92
C ALA A 93 5.23 -8.59 -6.37
N PHE A 94 5.63 -9.78 -5.91
CA PHE A 94 4.73 -10.76 -5.32
C PHE A 94 4.09 -10.22 -4.02
N LEU A 95 4.90 -9.75 -3.06
CA LEU A 95 4.40 -9.22 -1.79
C LEU A 95 3.54 -7.96 -2.00
N GLY A 96 3.99 -7.05 -2.86
CA GLY A 96 3.27 -5.83 -3.21
C GLY A 96 1.94 -6.12 -3.92
N GLY A 97 1.95 -7.05 -4.88
CA GLY A 97 0.76 -7.52 -5.59
C GLY A 97 -0.24 -8.20 -4.66
N TRP A 98 0.23 -9.06 -3.75
CA TRP A 98 -0.61 -9.70 -2.74
C TRP A 98 -1.30 -8.68 -1.83
N LEU A 99 -0.55 -7.73 -1.26
CA LEU A 99 -1.11 -6.67 -0.41
C LEU A 99 -2.06 -5.75 -1.20
N GLY A 100 -1.69 -5.40 -2.43
CA GLY A 100 -2.51 -4.62 -3.36
C GLY A 100 -3.85 -5.27 -3.65
N LEU A 101 -3.83 -6.55 -4.04
CA LEU A 101 -5.01 -7.34 -4.32
C LEU A 101 -5.91 -7.44 -3.09
N ARG A 102 -5.36 -7.79 -1.92
CA ARG A 102 -6.13 -7.86 -0.68
C ARG A 102 -6.81 -6.54 -0.34
N GLY A 103 -6.08 -5.43 -0.40
CA GLY A 103 -6.66 -4.12 -0.07
C GLY A 103 -7.71 -3.67 -1.09
N VAL A 104 -7.51 -3.93 -2.39
CA VAL A 104 -8.53 -3.64 -3.42
C VAL A 104 -9.78 -4.50 -3.23
N LEU A 105 -9.62 -5.80 -3.01
CA LEU A 105 -10.75 -6.71 -2.76
C LEU A 105 -11.54 -6.32 -1.51
N GLN A 106 -10.84 -5.97 -0.42
CA GLN A 106 -11.46 -5.55 0.83
C GLN A 106 -12.24 -4.24 0.67
N VAL A 107 -11.68 -3.26 -0.03
CA VAL A 107 -12.31 -1.95 -0.16
C VAL A 107 -13.45 -1.93 -1.16
N PHE A 108 -13.24 -2.48 -2.36
CA PHE A 108 -14.18 -2.33 -3.47
C PHE A 108 -15.23 -3.43 -3.51
N PHE A 109 -14.87 -4.65 -3.09
CA PHE A 109 -15.74 -5.81 -3.16
C PHE A 109 -16.23 -6.27 -1.78
N GLY A 110 -15.74 -5.64 -0.70
CA GLY A 110 -16.10 -6.01 0.68
C GLY A 110 -15.65 -7.41 1.08
N ILE A 111 -14.79 -8.04 0.26
CA ILE A 111 -14.28 -9.39 0.50
C ILE A 111 -13.21 -9.27 1.57
N GLN A 112 -13.48 -9.75 2.78
CA GLN A 112 -12.44 -9.91 3.78
C GLN A 112 -11.57 -11.09 3.36
N PRO A 113 -10.28 -10.88 3.02
CA PRO A 113 -9.40 -12.01 2.75
C PRO A 113 -9.21 -12.78 4.06
N LEU A 114 -9.59 -14.07 4.04
CA LEU A 114 -9.46 -15.05 5.13
C LEU A 114 -8.06 -15.05 5.76
#